data_AF-A0A497MWY8-F1
#
_entry.id   AF-A0A497MWY8-F1
#
_cell.length_a   1.000
_cell.length_b   1.000
_cell.length_c   1.000
_cell.angle_alpha   90.00
_cell.angle_beta   90.00
_cell.angle_gamma   90.00
#
_symmetry.space_group_name_H-M   'P 1'
#
loop_
_entity.id
_entity.type
_entity.pdbx_description
1 polymer ?
#
loop_
_entity_poly.entity_id
_entity_poly.type
_entity_poly.pdbx_seq_one_letter_code
_entity_poly.pdbx_strand_id
1 'polypeptide(L)'
;MAIRFVAKLENGKVRLPRQQGLEELAQRGYGVYQEDGSLLLSPCEALYLLERKRIKVVNEEKLDFQSLLSRLASQRGQGLWAKYMIYRDLRRRGYVVREGVGLGLDFRVYEKGEYGKKPAKYLVYGILEGLPIPIKKITQLLSHTQSLKKRLILAVVDRRGEIVYYTVSTLNI
;
A
#
# COMPACT_ATOMS: atom_id res chain seq x y z
N MET A 1 -21.06 2.98 -9.27
CA MET A 1 -19.83 2.62 -10.02
C MET A 1 -19.77 1.10 -10.12
N ALA A 2 -19.74 0.55 -11.35
CA ALA A 2 -19.85 -0.90 -11.57
C ALA A 2 -18.53 -1.64 -11.28
N ILE A 3 -18.66 -2.86 -10.75
CA ILE A 3 -17.57 -3.83 -10.62
C ILE A 3 -17.09 -4.17 -12.02
N ARG A 4 -15.78 -4.04 -12.25
CA ARG A 4 -15.19 -4.17 -13.60
C ARG A 4 -14.32 -5.41 -13.76
N PHE A 5 -13.82 -5.98 -12.67
CA PHE A 5 -12.88 -7.09 -12.73
C PHE A 5 -13.18 -8.17 -11.70
N VAL A 6 -12.83 -9.41 -12.01
CA VAL A 6 -12.85 -10.54 -11.06
C VAL A 6 -11.41 -10.90 -10.73
N ALA A 7 -11.09 -10.93 -9.45
CA ALA A 7 -9.80 -11.37 -8.91
C ALA A 7 -9.98 -12.71 -8.18
N LYS A 8 -8.94 -13.54 -8.19
CA LYS A 8 -8.85 -14.79 -7.43
C LYS A 8 -7.89 -14.61 -6.27
N LEU A 9 -8.26 -15.09 -5.09
CA LEU A 9 -7.34 -15.24 -3.97
C LEU A 9 -6.84 -16.69 -3.97
N GLU A 10 -5.53 -16.89 -4.11
CA GLU A 10 -4.88 -18.20 -4.13
C GLU A 10 -3.55 -18.09 -3.37
N ASN A 11 -3.28 -19.00 -2.44
CA ASN A 11 -2.03 -19.02 -1.66
C ASN A 11 -1.68 -17.66 -1.02
N GLY A 12 -2.70 -16.92 -0.54
CA GLY A 12 -2.49 -15.61 0.06
C GLY A 12 -2.28 -14.44 -0.89
N LYS A 13 -2.33 -14.69 -2.19
CA LYS A 13 -2.09 -13.70 -3.23
C LYS A 13 -3.38 -13.42 -3.97
N VAL A 14 -3.67 -12.13 -4.17
CA VAL A 14 -4.84 -11.71 -4.96
C VAL A 14 -4.37 -11.40 -6.37
N ARG A 15 -4.85 -12.16 -7.34
CA ARG A 15 -4.49 -12.05 -8.75
C ARG A 15 -5.70 -11.68 -9.58
N LEU A 16 -5.51 -10.77 -10.52
CA LEU A 16 -6.45 -10.49 -11.59
C LEU A 16 -6.01 -11.27 -12.83
N PRO A 17 -6.73 -12.33 -13.24
CA PRO A 17 -6.42 -13.06 -14.47
C PRO A 17 -6.43 -12.14 -15.69
N ARG A 18 -5.68 -12.50 -16.73
CA ARG A 18 -5.60 -11.72 -17.97
C ARG A 18 -7.01 -11.45 -18.52
N GLN A 19 -7.37 -10.17 -18.59
CA GLN A 19 -8.67 -9.71 -19.09
C GLN A 19 -8.54 -8.27 -19.58
N GLN A 20 -9.47 -7.82 -20.44
CA GLN A 20 -9.41 -6.48 -21.03
C GLN A 20 -9.51 -5.38 -19.96
N GLY A 21 -8.67 -4.34 -20.07
CA GLY A 21 -8.72 -3.15 -19.23
C GLY A 21 -7.86 -3.23 -17.96
N LEU A 22 -7.09 -4.30 -17.76
CA LEU A 22 -6.09 -4.36 -16.67
C LEU A 22 -5.01 -3.28 -16.82
N GLU A 23 -4.74 -2.85 -18.06
CA GLU A 23 -3.79 -1.80 -18.38
C GLU A 23 -4.17 -0.49 -17.66
N GLU A 24 -5.45 -0.19 -17.52
CA GLU A 24 -5.94 0.99 -16.79
C GLU A 24 -5.57 0.93 -15.30
N LEU A 25 -5.67 -0.25 -14.68
CA LEU A 25 -5.28 -0.44 -13.28
C LEU A 25 -3.77 -0.30 -13.12
N ALA A 26 -2.99 -0.92 -14.00
CA ALA A 26 -1.54 -0.85 -13.99
C ALA A 26 -1.02 0.59 -14.21
N GLN A 27 -1.61 1.33 -15.16
CA GLN A 27 -1.29 2.75 -15.41
C GLN A 27 -1.63 3.64 -14.20
N ARG A 28 -2.65 3.29 -13.42
CA ARG A 28 -2.97 3.94 -12.13
C ARG A 28 -2.11 3.44 -10.96
N GLY A 29 -1.14 2.57 -11.24
CA GLY A 29 -0.17 2.05 -10.30
C GLY A 29 -0.73 1.01 -9.35
N TYR A 30 -1.73 0.22 -9.77
CA TYR A 30 -2.17 -0.96 -9.04
C TYR A 30 -1.51 -2.22 -9.61
N GLY A 31 -1.03 -3.10 -8.74
CA GLY A 31 -0.54 -4.43 -9.07
C GLY A 31 0.78 -4.48 -9.85
N VAL A 32 1.29 -5.68 -10.07
CA VAL A 32 2.52 -5.97 -10.83
C VAL A 32 2.18 -7.04 -11.85
N TYR A 33 2.49 -6.79 -13.12
CA TYR A 33 2.29 -7.79 -14.17
C TYR A 33 3.16 -9.02 -13.90
N GLN A 34 2.57 -10.19 -14.14
CA GLN A 34 3.24 -11.48 -14.14
C GLN A 34 3.48 -11.94 -15.58
N GLU A 35 4.32 -12.95 -15.76
CA GLU A 35 4.68 -13.49 -17.09
C GLU A 35 3.47 -14.03 -17.86
N ASP A 36 2.47 -14.57 -17.16
CA ASP A 36 1.21 -15.07 -17.73
C ASP A 36 0.23 -13.95 -18.15
N GLY A 37 0.61 -12.69 -17.99
CA GLY A 37 -0.23 -11.52 -18.27
C GLY A 37 -1.28 -11.23 -17.21
N SER A 38 -1.27 -11.95 -16.08
CA SER A 38 -2.08 -11.61 -14.92
C SER A 38 -1.49 -10.41 -14.17
N LEU A 39 -2.33 -9.72 -13.40
CA LEU A 39 -1.92 -8.60 -12.56
C LEU A 39 -2.00 -9.02 -11.08
N LEU A 40 -0.85 -9.15 -10.44
CA LEU A 40 -0.75 -9.50 -9.02
C LEU A 40 -0.92 -8.25 -8.15
N LEU A 41 -1.91 -8.23 -7.27
CA LEU A 41 -2.16 -7.14 -6.34
C LEU A 41 -1.46 -7.36 -5.00
N SER A 42 -0.92 -6.30 -4.42
CA SER A 42 -0.57 -6.30 -3.00
C SER A 42 -1.83 -6.42 -2.12
N PRO A 43 -1.72 -6.88 -0.87
CA PRO A 43 -2.86 -6.96 0.04
C PRO A 43 -3.64 -5.65 0.20
N CYS A 44 -2.94 -4.51 0.34
CA CYS A 44 -3.58 -3.20 0.47
C CYS A 44 -4.28 -2.77 -0.84
N GLU A 45 -3.69 -3.06 -2.00
CA GLU A 45 -4.31 -2.79 -3.30
C GLU A 45 -5.60 -3.59 -3.48
N ALA A 46 -5.60 -4.88 -3.14
CA ALA A 46 -6.77 -5.75 -3.24
C ALA A 46 -7.91 -5.28 -2.33
N LEU A 47 -7.62 -5.00 -1.06
CA LEU A 47 -8.59 -4.46 -0.11
C LEU A 47 -9.19 -3.14 -0.59
N TYR A 48 -8.35 -2.22 -1.08
CA TYR A 48 -8.80 -0.92 -1.54
C TYR A 48 -9.68 -1.02 -2.79
N LEU A 49 -9.27 -1.82 -3.77
CA LEU A 49 -10.04 -2.00 -5.00
C LEU A 49 -11.37 -2.72 -4.73
N LEU A 50 -11.42 -3.64 -3.76
CA LEU A 50 -12.66 -4.27 -3.31
C LEU A 50 -13.57 -3.25 -2.60
N GLU A 51 -13.03 -2.44 -1.67
CA GLU A 51 -13.77 -1.37 -0.98
C GLU A 51 -14.38 -0.37 -1.98
N ARG A 52 -13.61 0.02 -3.01
CA ARG A 52 -14.06 0.90 -4.10
C ARG A 52 -14.99 0.23 -5.11
N LYS A 53 -15.39 -1.04 -4.89
CA LYS A 53 -16.24 -1.84 -5.78
C LYS A 53 -15.69 -1.90 -7.21
N ARG A 54 -14.36 -1.88 -7.37
CA ARG A 54 -13.68 -1.99 -8.67
C ARG A 54 -13.43 -3.43 -9.06
N ILE A 55 -13.18 -4.28 -8.07
CA ILE A 55 -12.99 -5.73 -8.24
C ILE A 55 -14.01 -6.51 -7.39
N LYS A 56 -14.29 -7.75 -7.79
CA LYS A 56 -14.76 -8.82 -6.88
C LYS A 56 -13.58 -9.73 -6.59
N VAL A 57 -13.50 -10.28 -5.37
CA VAL A 57 -12.50 -11.30 -5.03
C VAL A 57 -13.22 -12.62 -4.75
N VAL A 58 -12.70 -13.71 -5.32
CA VAL A 58 -13.26 -15.06 -5.18
C VAL A 58 -12.19 -16.00 -4.64
N ASN A 59 -12.56 -16.84 -3.68
CA ASN A 59 -11.82 -18.03 -3.25
C ASN A 59 -12.85 -19.09 -2.91
N GLU A 60 -13.17 -19.94 -3.90
CA GLU A 60 -14.34 -20.85 -3.95
C GLU A 60 -15.68 -20.09 -3.98
N GLU A 61 -15.84 -19.14 -3.06
CA GLU A 61 -16.97 -18.24 -2.96
C GLU A 61 -16.53 -16.77 -3.05
N LYS A 62 -17.50 -15.88 -3.26
CA LYS A 62 -17.26 -14.44 -3.28
C LYS A 62 -16.91 -13.95 -1.87
N LEU A 63 -15.76 -13.29 -1.73
CA LEU A 63 -15.34 -12.69 -0.47
C LEU A 63 -15.82 -11.25 -0.36
N ASP A 64 -16.32 -10.89 0.81
CA ASP A 64 -16.51 -9.51 1.22
C ASP A 64 -15.22 -8.90 1.79
N PHE A 65 -15.27 -7.63 2.18
CA PHE A 65 -14.09 -6.93 2.69
C PHE A 65 -13.53 -7.57 3.96
N GLN A 66 -14.39 -7.93 4.92
CA GLN A 66 -13.97 -8.48 6.21
C GLN A 66 -13.36 -9.86 6.05
N SER A 67 -13.95 -10.70 5.19
CA SER A 67 -13.42 -12.02 4.86
C SER A 67 -12.07 -11.94 4.16
N LEU A 68 -11.93 -11.03 3.19
CA LEU A 68 -10.64 -10.82 2.51
C LEU A 68 -9.57 -10.30 3.49
N LEU A 69 -9.91 -9.31 4.31
CA LEU A 69 -8.99 -8.76 5.31
C LEU A 69 -8.52 -9.85 6.28
N SER A 70 -9.45 -10.63 6.82
CA SER A 70 -9.13 -11.70 7.78
C SER A 70 -8.19 -12.74 7.17
N ARG A 71 -8.44 -13.16 5.92
CA ARG A 71 -7.60 -14.14 5.20
C ARG A 71 -6.21 -13.60 4.85
N LEU A 72 -6.09 -12.31 4.54
CA LEU A 72 -4.78 -11.69 4.26
C LEU A 72 -4.00 -11.40 5.56
N ALA A 73 -4.70 -11.03 6.63
CA ALA A 73 -4.10 -10.71 7.92
C ALA A 73 -3.53 -11.95 8.62
N SER A 74 -4.20 -13.10 8.52
CA SER A 74 -3.72 -14.36 9.13
C SER A 74 -2.33 -14.78 8.63
N GLN A 75 -1.96 -14.40 7.42
CA GLN A 75 -0.66 -14.73 6.81
C GLN A 75 0.42 -13.67 7.03
N ARG A 76 0.02 -12.42 7.26
CA ARG A 76 0.93 -11.25 7.26
C ARG A 76 1.04 -10.56 8.61
N GLY A 77 0.28 -11.03 9.60
CA GLY A 77 0.23 -10.49 10.96
C GLY A 77 -0.68 -9.26 11.11
N GLN A 78 -0.79 -8.80 12.35
CA GLN A 78 -1.75 -7.76 12.78
C GLN A 78 -1.49 -6.38 12.17
N GLY A 79 -0.31 -6.14 11.57
CA GLY A 79 0.06 -4.85 10.98
C GLY A 79 -0.66 -4.52 9.67
N LEU A 80 -1.35 -5.47 9.03
CA LEU A 80 -2.02 -5.24 7.73
C LEU A 80 -3.10 -4.16 7.82
N TRP A 81 -3.87 -4.12 8.92
CA TRP A 81 -4.93 -3.12 9.09
C TRP A 81 -4.36 -1.70 9.15
N ALA A 82 -3.28 -1.49 9.91
CA ALA A 82 -2.57 -0.22 9.98
C ALA A 82 -2.07 0.24 8.61
N LYS A 83 -1.40 -0.66 7.88
CA LYS A 83 -0.94 -0.40 6.51
C LYS A 83 -2.09 -0.07 5.58
N TYR A 84 -3.21 -0.78 5.70
CA TYR A 84 -4.39 -0.52 4.89
C TYR A 84 -4.98 0.86 5.13
N MET A 85 -5.10 1.31 6.40
CA MET A 85 -5.59 2.64 6.72
C MET A 85 -4.74 3.74 6.06
N ILE A 86 -3.41 3.64 6.18
CA ILE A 86 -2.46 4.57 5.55
C ILE A 86 -2.59 4.53 4.02
N TYR A 87 -2.60 3.33 3.43
CA TYR A 87 -2.74 3.14 2.00
C TYR A 87 -4.03 3.78 1.47
N ARG A 88 -5.16 3.53 2.15
CA ARG A 88 -6.48 4.04 1.79
C ARG A 88 -6.52 5.56 1.84
N ASP A 89 -6.00 6.17 2.90
CA ASP A 89 -5.96 7.63 3.04
C ASP A 89 -5.11 8.28 1.93
N LEU A 90 -3.89 7.80 1.72
CA LEU A 90 -3.01 8.30 0.66
C LEU A 90 -3.63 8.17 -0.74
N ARG A 91 -4.25 7.02 -1.05
CA ARG A 91 -4.95 6.80 -2.33
C ARG A 91 -6.16 7.71 -2.49
N ARG A 92 -6.94 7.93 -1.43
CA ARG A 92 -8.08 8.87 -1.45
C ARG A 92 -7.62 10.32 -1.66
N ARG A 93 -6.45 10.70 -1.16
CA ARG A 93 -5.81 12.01 -1.40
C ARG A 93 -5.25 12.16 -2.81
N GLY A 94 -5.30 11.11 -3.65
CA GLY A 94 -4.88 11.14 -5.06
C GLY A 94 -3.42 10.78 -5.30
N TYR A 95 -2.70 10.29 -4.29
CA TYR A 95 -1.33 9.80 -4.48
C TYR A 95 -1.32 8.40 -5.12
N VAL A 96 -0.25 8.08 -5.84
CA VAL A 96 0.04 6.70 -6.22
C VAL A 96 0.94 6.08 -5.16
N VAL A 97 0.47 4.98 -4.58
CA VAL A 97 1.11 4.26 -3.47
C VAL A 97 1.46 2.86 -3.91
N ARG A 98 2.72 2.47 -3.72
CA ARG A 98 3.25 1.13 -4.02
C ARG A 98 3.91 0.55 -2.78
N GLU A 99 4.05 -0.77 -2.72
CA GLU A 99 4.80 -1.42 -1.64
C GLU A 99 6.21 -0.80 -1.51
N GLY A 100 6.60 -0.56 -0.26
CA GLY A 100 7.91 -0.05 0.11
C GLY A 100 9.02 -1.05 -0.19
N VAL A 101 10.25 -0.58 -0.05
CA VAL A 101 11.47 -1.35 -0.31
C VAL A 101 12.46 -1.13 0.83
N GLY A 102 13.32 -2.12 1.09
CA GLY A 102 14.41 -2.00 2.06
C GLY A 102 13.98 -2.22 3.51
N LEU A 103 14.38 -1.30 4.40
CA LEU A 103 14.40 -1.42 5.87
C LEU A 103 13.02 -1.44 6.58
N GLY A 104 12.03 -2.12 6.01
CA GLY A 104 10.69 -2.20 6.59
C GLY A 104 9.85 -0.92 6.40
N LEU A 105 10.18 -0.11 5.40
CA LEU A 105 9.31 0.96 4.91
C LEU A 105 8.05 0.35 4.31
N ASP A 106 6.89 0.87 4.68
CA ASP A 106 5.62 0.30 4.25
C ASP A 106 5.31 0.64 2.80
N PHE A 107 5.57 1.89 2.42
CA PHE A 107 5.21 2.37 1.09
C PHE A 107 6.28 3.26 0.47
N ARG A 108 6.30 3.23 -0.85
CA ARG A 108 6.87 4.32 -1.66
C ARG A 108 5.72 5.07 -2.33
N VAL A 109 5.77 6.39 -2.24
CA VAL A 109 4.70 7.27 -2.70
C VAL A 109 5.23 8.23 -3.75
N TYR A 110 4.48 8.33 -4.84
CA TYR A 110 4.77 9.21 -5.96
C TYR A 110 3.98 10.50 -5.79
N GLU A 111 4.62 11.63 -6.10
CA GLU A 111 3.92 12.90 -6.19
C GLU A 111 2.78 12.82 -7.22
N LYS A 112 1.75 13.63 -7.02
CA LYS A 112 0.58 13.67 -7.91
C LYS A 112 1.02 13.96 -9.35
N GLY A 113 0.57 13.13 -10.29
CA GLY A 113 0.89 13.25 -11.71
C GLY A 113 2.29 12.79 -12.13
N GLU A 114 3.14 12.35 -11.19
CA GLU A 114 4.53 11.96 -11.47
C GLU A 114 4.72 10.44 -11.66
N TYR A 115 3.73 9.62 -11.31
CA TYR A 115 3.82 8.16 -11.50
C TYR A 115 4.03 7.79 -12.98
N GLY A 116 4.98 6.89 -13.25
CA GLY A 116 5.39 6.50 -14.60
C GLY A 116 6.33 7.48 -15.31
N LYS A 117 6.54 8.68 -14.74
CA LYS A 117 7.40 9.72 -15.31
C LYS A 117 8.64 9.99 -14.46
N LYS A 118 8.50 9.97 -13.14
CA LYS A 118 9.57 10.20 -12.16
C LYS A 118 9.59 9.12 -11.09
N PRO A 119 10.73 8.90 -10.42
CA PRO A 119 10.80 7.97 -9.29
C PRO A 119 9.93 8.46 -8.11
N ALA A 120 9.58 7.54 -7.20
CA ALA A 120 8.86 7.88 -5.98
C ALA A 120 9.62 8.95 -5.17
N LYS A 121 8.88 9.93 -4.65
CA LYS A 121 9.40 11.10 -3.93
C LYS A 121 9.50 10.86 -2.42
N TYR A 122 8.58 10.04 -1.90
CA TYR A 122 8.46 9.77 -0.47
C TYR A 122 8.60 8.29 -0.17
N LEU A 123 9.19 7.98 0.98
CA LEU A 123 9.12 6.68 1.62
C LEU A 123 8.34 6.84 2.92
N VAL A 124 7.34 5.99 3.14
CA VAL A 124 6.41 6.09 4.26
C VAL A 124 6.65 4.93 5.22
N TYR A 125 6.75 5.26 6.50
CA TYR A 125 6.77 4.29 7.60
C TYR A 125 5.56 4.52 8.51
N GLY A 126 4.75 3.48 8.70
CA GLY A 126 3.56 3.49 9.53
C GLY A 126 3.88 3.30 11.00
N ILE A 127 3.21 4.07 11.85
CA ILE A 127 3.33 4.05 13.30
C ILE A 127 1.92 3.92 13.86
N LEU A 128 1.72 2.98 14.78
CA LEU A 128 0.50 2.91 15.58
C LEU A 128 0.71 3.70 16.87
N GLU A 129 -0.20 4.62 17.17
CA GLU A 129 -0.18 5.37 18.41
C GLU A 129 -0.24 4.42 19.62
N GLY A 130 0.61 4.69 20.61
CA GLY A 130 0.74 3.87 21.80
C GLY A 130 1.69 2.67 21.66
N LEU A 131 2.23 2.40 20.46
CA LEU A 131 3.35 1.46 20.31
C LEU A 131 4.69 2.19 20.32
N PRO A 132 5.63 1.81 21.21
CA PRO A 132 6.93 2.46 21.29
C PRO A 132 7.76 2.17 20.05
N ILE A 133 8.49 3.18 19.56
CA ILE A 133 9.46 3.04 18.47
C ILE A 133 10.82 3.56 18.93
N PRO A 134 11.88 2.73 18.84
CA PRO A 134 13.23 3.19 19.14
C PRO A 134 13.66 4.31 18.21
N ILE A 135 14.20 5.40 18.76
CA ILE A 135 14.76 6.52 17.96
C ILE A 135 15.81 6.02 16.97
N LYS A 136 16.62 5.03 17.35
CA LYS A 136 17.60 4.37 16.47
C LYS A 136 16.95 3.82 15.18
N LYS A 137 15.73 3.32 15.25
CA LYS A 137 15.01 2.85 14.06
C LYS A 137 14.65 4.02 13.15
N ILE A 138 14.17 5.12 13.71
CA ILE A 138 13.84 6.35 12.94
C ILE A 138 15.10 6.90 12.27
N THR A 139 16.24 6.96 12.96
CA THR A 139 17.50 7.46 12.39
C THR A 139 18.02 6.55 11.27
N GLN A 140 17.90 5.23 11.41
CA GLN A 140 18.23 4.27 10.35
C GLN A 140 17.34 4.44 9.12
N LEU A 141 16.02 4.56 9.31
CA LEU A 141 15.08 4.83 8.24
C LEU A 141 15.39 6.15 7.53
N LEU A 142 15.73 7.20 8.29
CA LEU A 142 16.07 8.51 7.76
C LEU A 142 17.32 8.45 6.88
N SER A 143 18.42 7.88 7.40
CA SER A 143 19.68 7.73 6.67
C SER A 143 19.49 6.95 5.36
N HIS A 144 18.78 5.82 5.42
CA HIS A 144 18.46 5.03 4.24
C HIS A 144 17.59 5.78 3.22
N THR A 145 16.60 6.53 3.70
CA THR A 145 15.72 7.30 2.82
C THR A 145 16.47 8.44 2.13
N GLN A 146 17.36 9.12 2.85
CA GLN A 146 18.22 10.18 2.32
C GLN A 146 19.24 9.66 1.30
N SER A 147 19.82 8.47 1.52
CA SER A 147 20.75 7.87 0.54
C SER A 147 20.08 7.56 -0.80
N LEU A 148 18.76 7.33 -0.79
CA LEU A 148 17.93 7.14 -1.99
C LEU A 148 17.45 8.48 -2.60
N LYS A 149 17.88 9.62 -2.06
CA LYS A 149 17.44 10.98 -2.42
C LYS A 149 15.91 11.14 -2.32
N LYS A 150 15.29 10.51 -1.32
CA LYS A 150 13.85 10.57 -1.03
C LYS A 150 13.60 11.25 0.31
N ARG A 151 12.33 11.57 0.60
CA ARG A 151 11.91 12.13 1.89
C ARG A 151 11.23 11.06 2.75
N LEU A 152 11.63 10.96 4.01
CA LEU A 152 11.00 10.07 4.98
C LEU A 152 9.74 10.74 5.52
N ILE A 153 8.63 10.00 5.47
CA ILE A 153 7.35 10.38 6.05
C ILE A 153 6.97 9.34 7.11
N LEU A 154 6.70 9.80 8.32
CA LEU A 154 6.09 8.98 9.37
C LEU A 154 4.58 9.17 9.30
N ALA A 155 3.84 8.08 9.10
CA ALA A 155 2.39 8.07 9.11
C ALA A 155 1.92 7.51 10.45
N VAL A 156 1.54 8.39 11.37
CA VAL A 156 1.07 8.03 12.71
C VAL A 156 -0.44 7.86 12.67
N VAL A 157 -0.90 6.65 12.98
CA VAL A 157 -2.31 6.30 13.05
C VAL A 157 -2.74 6.25 14.51
N ASP A 158 -3.73 7.08 14.86
CA ASP A 158 -4.28 7.15 16.20
C ASP A 158 -5.23 5.98 16.51
N ARG A 159 -5.71 5.88 17.75
CA ARG A 159 -6.67 4.84 18.16
C ARG A 159 -8.03 4.92 17.49
N ARG A 160 -8.39 6.06 16.89
CA ARG A 160 -9.65 6.31 16.17
C ARG A 160 -9.53 6.06 14.67
N GLY A 161 -8.32 5.81 14.17
CA GLY A 161 -8.02 5.60 12.75
C GLY A 161 -7.73 6.88 11.97
N GLU A 162 -7.56 8.02 12.67
CA GLU A 162 -7.07 9.26 12.07
C GLU A 162 -5.57 9.14 11.81
N ILE A 163 -5.10 9.80 10.75
CA ILE A 163 -3.71 9.67 10.30
C ILE A 163 -3.07 11.05 10.20
N VAL A 164 -1.96 11.22 10.93
CA VAL A 164 -1.11 12.40 10.89
C VAL A 164 0.22 12.05 10.24
N TYR A 165 0.67 12.90 9.31
CA TYR A 165 1.91 12.70 8.56
C TYR A 165 2.97 13.69 9.01
N TYR A 166 4.14 13.18 9.41
CA TYR A 166 5.30 13.97 9.79
C TYR A 166 6.43 13.77 8.79
N THR A 167 7.10 14.85 8.41
CA THR A 167 8.38 14.76 7.69
C THR A 167 9.51 14.77 8.71
N VAL A 168 10.51 13.92 8.52
CA VAL A 168 11.70 13.87 9.36
C VAL A 168 12.91 14.30 8.55
N SER A 169 13.72 15.18 9.13
CA SER A 169 14.98 15.66 8.54
C SER A 169 16.05 15.79 9.61
N THR A 170 17.31 15.66 9.19
CA THR A 170 18.44 16.07 10.00
C THR A 170 18.40 17.59 10.16
N LEU A 171 18.54 18.06 11.40
CA LEU A 171 18.73 19.48 11.68
C LEU A 171 20.24 19.73 11.69
N ASN A 172 20.71 20.55 10.75
CA ASN A 172 22.06 21.07 10.79
C ASN A 172 21.99 22.39 11.55
N ILE A 173 22.53 22.40 12.77
CA ILE A 173 22.68 23.59 13.61
C ILE A 173 24.11 24.10 13.43
#